data_AF-A0A3M2BXD6-F1
#
_entry.id   AF-A0A3M2BXD6-F1
#
_cell.length_a   1.000
_cell.length_b   1.000
_cell.length_c   1.000
_cell.angle_alpha   90.00
_cell.angle_beta   90.00
_cell.angle_gamma   90.00
#
_symmetry.space_group_name_H-M   'P 1'
#
loop_
_entity.id
_entity.type
_entity.pdbx_description
1 polymer ?
#
loop_
_entity_poly.entity_id
_entity_poly.type
_entity_poly.pdbx_seq_one_letter_code
_entity_poly.pdbx_strand_id
1 'polypeptide(L)'
;MTIEPTDLFTDKYLIVYDPRTKNMEVRRKSTRAGGNLTLLQTMELIDRLLRRYQTTFRVNRISKNLIWFPFAFIQPKEGDQILNERTDEVYTVDQLVTNPTTKKWEGLIRMDLKDAPSEEDRHVLSFLDQRNYVVFDHTFRTEAVNSIAAKDNREGSDAPPIRPTIGWHLVRKEPGGLSQPFGTRKELKPRQREVLKDPLQQGYTVSVRGQTFDNIVQFDAFGQDSLSVESLIEWFEQFMRLYSWVLQKNGVEQTFFWRRVEDETTSRWRQPLYTRGAQYYFRTEQLEVVYERDMLRYDVVLDVSDNISRADGKRYIAGQLVSGELTTSGYRGLFYDLSGNYLFGDITIQH
;
A
#
# COMPACT_ATOMS: atom_id res chain seq x y z
N MET A 1 29.55 8.29 1.37
CA MET A 1 29.58 8.20 -0.10
C MET A 1 28.15 8.38 -0.58
N THR A 2 27.77 9.62 -0.85
CA THR A 2 26.44 10.00 -1.35
C THR A 2 26.42 9.70 -2.83
N ILE A 3 25.78 8.61 -3.20
CA ILE A 3 25.53 8.28 -4.61
C ILE A 3 24.43 9.25 -5.05
N GLU A 4 24.79 10.19 -5.93
CA GLU A 4 23.79 11.00 -6.62
C GLU A 4 22.87 10.05 -7.41
N PRO A 5 21.54 10.16 -7.27
CA PRO A 5 20.62 9.29 -7.98
C PRO A 5 20.71 9.62 -9.47
N THR A 6 21.49 8.82 -10.20
CA THR A 6 21.50 8.84 -11.66
C THR A 6 20.09 8.58 -12.17
N ASP A 7 19.58 9.52 -12.97
CA ASP A 7 18.27 9.63 -13.64
C ASP A 7 17.83 8.42 -14.51
N LEU A 8 18.45 7.24 -14.36
CA LEU A 8 18.23 6.06 -15.19
C LEU A 8 17.15 5.10 -14.66
N PHE A 9 16.65 5.32 -13.45
CA PHE A 9 15.41 4.69 -12.99
C PHE A 9 14.23 5.63 -13.24
N THR A 10 13.59 5.43 -14.39
CA THR A 10 12.35 6.11 -14.79
C THR A 10 11.35 6.32 -13.63
N ASP A 11 10.59 7.41 -13.71
CA ASP A 11 9.56 7.95 -12.79
C ASP A 11 8.54 6.98 -12.15
N LYS A 12 8.65 5.67 -12.39
CA LYS A 12 7.69 4.64 -12.03
C LYS A 12 8.05 3.81 -10.81
N TYR A 13 9.29 3.82 -10.30
CA TYR A 13 9.64 3.08 -9.07
C TYR A 13 10.60 3.87 -8.15
N LEU A 14 10.35 3.79 -6.84
CA LEU A 14 11.21 4.18 -5.73
C LEU A 14 11.86 2.92 -5.18
N ILE A 15 13.17 2.78 -5.38
CA ILE A 15 13.95 1.81 -4.63
C ILE A 15 14.26 2.46 -3.29
N VAL A 16 13.68 1.93 -2.21
CA VAL A 16 13.89 2.38 -0.85
C VAL A 16 14.71 1.30 -0.15
N TYR A 17 15.92 1.64 0.27
CA TYR A 17 16.66 0.78 1.17
C TYR A 17 15.97 0.79 2.54
N ASP A 18 15.50 -0.37 3.00
CA ASP A 18 15.01 -0.50 4.37
C ASP A 18 16.18 -0.85 5.30
N PRO A 19 16.63 0.08 6.17
CA PRO A 19 17.75 -0.15 7.06
C PRO A 19 17.45 -1.21 8.13
N ARG A 20 16.18 -1.55 8.40
CA ARG A 20 15.80 -2.57 9.38
C ARG A 20 16.02 -3.97 8.85
N THR A 21 15.55 -4.23 7.63
CA THR A 21 15.67 -5.54 6.97
C THR A 21 16.98 -5.70 6.21
N LYS A 22 17.73 -4.59 6.01
CA LYS A 22 18.93 -4.52 5.15
C LYS A 22 18.66 -4.95 3.71
N ASN A 23 17.42 -4.84 3.26
CA ASN A 23 16.98 -5.21 1.93
C ASN A 23 16.55 -3.98 1.13
N MET A 24 16.68 -4.06 -0.19
CA MET A 24 16.14 -3.05 -1.11
C MET A 24 14.65 -3.35 -1.33
N GLU A 25 13.77 -2.42 -0.97
CA GLU A 25 12.35 -2.46 -1.31
C GLU A 25 12.11 -1.68 -2.61
N VAL A 26 11.52 -2.32 -3.61
CA VAL A 26 11.04 -1.60 -4.80
C VAL A 26 9.59 -1.22 -4.58
N ARG A 27 9.32 0.08 -4.53
CA ARG A 27 7.96 0.65 -4.47
C ARG A 27 7.63 1.25 -5.81
N ARG A 28 6.44 1.06 -6.35
CA ARG A 28 6.05 1.73 -7.61
C ARG A 28 5.62 3.17 -7.33
N LYS A 29 6.25 4.16 -7.97
CA LYS A 29 5.66 5.49 -8.20
C LYS A 29 4.51 5.28 -9.20
N SER A 30 3.29 5.24 -8.69
CA SER A 30 2.08 5.07 -9.50
C SER A 30 1.97 6.19 -10.55
N THR A 31 2.27 5.91 -11.82
CA THR A 31 1.94 6.81 -12.95
C THR A 31 0.57 6.51 -13.58
N ARG A 32 -0.01 5.34 -13.28
CA ARG A 32 -1.37 4.93 -13.66
C ARG A 32 -1.95 4.02 -12.57
N ALA A 33 -3.25 4.15 -12.33
CA ALA A 33 -4.05 3.54 -11.27
C ALA A 33 -4.11 1.99 -11.25
N GLY A 34 -2.96 1.32 -11.16
CA GLY A 34 -2.83 -0.06 -10.69
C GLY A 34 -2.22 -0.01 -9.30
N GLY A 35 -2.98 -0.45 -8.31
CA GLY A 35 -2.67 -0.24 -6.90
C GLY A 35 -1.34 -0.85 -6.47
N ASN A 36 -0.64 -0.24 -5.52
CA ASN A 36 0.62 -0.78 -4.96
C ASN A 36 0.67 -0.66 -3.43
N LEU A 37 -0.41 -0.18 -2.80
CA LEU A 37 -0.46 -0.10 -1.36
C LEU A 37 -0.84 -1.46 -0.79
N THR A 38 -0.02 -1.93 0.14
CA THR A 38 -0.43 -3.03 1.01
C THR A 38 -1.60 -2.59 1.89
N LEU A 39 -2.29 -3.55 2.49
CA LEU A 39 -3.38 -3.25 3.40
C LEU A 39 -2.93 -2.36 4.56
N LEU A 40 -1.76 -2.62 5.15
CA LEU A 40 -1.23 -1.82 6.26
C LEU A 40 -0.94 -0.38 5.83
N GLN A 41 -0.28 -0.19 4.69
CA GLN A 41 -0.03 1.14 4.15
C GLN A 41 -1.32 1.88 3.80
N THR A 42 -2.36 1.15 3.38
CA THR A 42 -3.69 1.70 3.15
C THR A 42 -4.30 2.22 4.47
N MET A 43 -4.16 1.49 5.57
CA MET A 43 -4.65 1.93 6.88
C MET A 43 -3.86 3.13 7.43
N GLU A 44 -2.55 3.15 7.26
CA GLU A 44 -1.72 4.32 7.59
C GLU A 44 -2.13 5.56 6.77
N LEU A 45 -2.44 5.38 5.48
CA LEU A 45 -2.95 6.45 4.63
C LEU A 45 -4.31 6.94 5.13
N ILE A 46 -5.20 6.03 5.52
CA ILE A 46 -6.50 6.37 6.11
C ILE A 46 -6.32 7.21 7.38
N ASP A 47 -5.43 6.83 8.32
CA ASP A 47 -5.16 7.63 9.53
C ASP A 47 -4.74 9.06 9.20
N ARG A 48 -3.77 9.22 8.28
CA ARG A 48 -3.30 10.55 7.86
C ARG A 48 -4.41 11.38 7.20
N LEU A 49 -5.20 10.76 6.33
CA LEU A 49 -6.33 11.42 5.69
C LEU A 49 -7.43 11.78 6.70
N LEU A 50 -7.66 10.95 7.71
CA LEU A 50 -8.63 11.18 8.77
C LEU A 50 -8.23 12.38 9.64
N ARG A 51 -6.95 12.51 9.99
CA ARG A 51 -6.42 13.68 10.71
C ARG A 51 -6.60 14.96 9.90
N ARG A 52 -6.27 14.90 8.60
CA ARG A 52 -6.45 16.04 7.68
C ARG A 52 -7.92 16.38 7.44
N TYR A 53 -8.79 15.38 7.42
CA TYR A 53 -10.23 15.58 7.30
C TYR A 53 -10.76 16.37 8.49
N GLN A 54 -10.40 15.96 9.72
CA GLN A 54 -10.79 16.64 10.96
C GLN A 54 -10.30 18.09 11.05
N THR A 55 -9.15 18.41 10.45
CA THR A 55 -8.58 19.77 10.47
C THR A 55 -8.85 20.57 9.20
N THR A 56 -9.69 20.05 8.30
CA THR A 56 -10.17 20.84 7.17
C THR A 56 -10.98 22.00 7.72
N PHE A 57 -10.62 23.20 7.32
CA PHE A 57 -11.17 24.43 7.86
C PHE A 57 -11.72 25.33 6.76
N ARG A 58 -12.56 26.28 7.18
CA ARG A 58 -12.96 27.42 6.38
C ARG A 58 -12.89 28.70 7.19
N VAL A 59 -12.40 29.77 6.58
CA VAL A 59 -12.35 31.08 7.26
C VAL A 59 -13.70 31.77 7.09
N ASN A 60 -14.26 32.29 8.19
CA ASN A 60 -15.51 33.02 8.12
C ASN A 60 -15.30 34.36 7.40
N ARG A 61 -16.22 34.72 6.51
CA ARG A 61 -16.15 35.97 5.74
C ARG A 61 -16.33 37.23 6.60
N ILE A 62 -17.05 37.12 7.72
CA ILE A 62 -17.37 38.25 8.59
C ILE A 62 -16.18 38.57 9.50
N SER A 63 -15.52 37.53 10.03
CA SER A 63 -14.43 37.70 10.98
C SER A 63 -13.32 36.70 10.72
N LYS A 64 -12.11 37.21 10.48
CA LYS A 64 -10.92 36.40 10.13
C LYS A 64 -10.45 35.48 11.26
N ASN A 65 -10.77 35.84 12.51
CA ASN A 65 -10.48 35.04 13.70
C ASN A 65 -11.47 33.90 13.95
N LEU A 66 -12.54 33.83 13.16
CA LEU A 66 -13.59 32.84 13.31
C LEU A 66 -13.41 31.76 12.24
N ILE A 67 -12.99 30.57 12.67
CA ILE A 67 -12.66 29.45 11.80
C ILE A 67 -13.66 28.32 12.02
N TRP A 68 -14.13 27.75 10.92
CA TRP A 68 -15.09 26.66 10.92
C TRP A 68 -14.42 25.34 10.49
N PHE A 69 -14.49 24.32 11.35
CA PHE A 69 -14.01 22.96 11.11
C PHE A 69 -15.21 22.03 10.85
N PRO A 70 -15.72 21.95 9.60
CA PRO A 70 -16.94 21.20 9.28
C PRO A 70 -16.89 19.70 9.62
N PHE A 71 -15.69 19.14 9.76
CA PHE A 71 -15.48 17.70 9.92
C PHE A 71 -14.77 17.33 11.21
N ALA A 72 -14.51 18.29 12.10
CA ALA A 72 -13.96 18.00 13.41
C ALA A 72 -15.03 17.28 14.26
N PHE A 73 -14.72 16.06 14.69
CA PHE A 73 -15.65 15.27 15.50
C PHE A 73 -15.53 15.59 17.00
N ILE A 74 -14.30 15.83 17.47
CA ILE A 74 -14.02 16.15 18.87
C ILE A 74 -14.02 17.67 19.04
N GLN A 75 -14.78 18.16 20.01
CA GLN A 75 -14.81 19.56 20.39
C GLN A 75 -13.48 19.95 21.07
N PRO A 76 -12.69 20.88 20.51
CA PRO A 76 -11.50 21.38 21.18
C PRO A 76 -11.88 22.18 22.43
N LYS A 77 -10.92 22.37 23.33
CA LYS A 77 -11.07 23.19 24.54
C LYS A 77 -10.44 24.56 24.35
N GLU A 78 -10.90 25.54 25.11
CA GLU A 78 -10.23 26.84 25.21
C GLU A 78 -8.79 26.65 25.70
N GLY A 79 -7.84 27.33 25.06
CA GLY A 79 -6.41 27.17 25.28
C GLY A 79 -5.75 26.06 24.45
N ASP A 80 -6.50 25.25 23.71
CA ASP A 80 -5.91 24.29 22.78
C ASP A 80 -5.11 25.00 21.69
N GLN A 81 -4.03 24.35 21.24
CA GLN A 81 -3.13 24.93 20.26
C GLN A 81 -3.26 24.23 18.89
N ILE A 82 -3.26 25.03 17.83
CA ILE A 82 -3.37 24.60 16.44
C ILE A 82 -2.15 25.14 15.69
N LEU A 83 -1.36 24.25 15.13
CA LEU A 83 -0.21 24.57 14.29
C LEU A 83 -0.65 24.77 12.84
N ASN A 84 -0.16 25.82 12.20
CA ASN A 84 -0.19 25.96 10.75
C ASN A 84 1.09 25.37 10.17
N GLU A 85 0.99 24.21 9.52
CA GLU A 85 2.15 23.45 9.02
C GLU A 85 2.93 24.20 7.92
N ARG A 86 2.32 25.22 7.29
CA ARG A 86 2.97 25.98 6.23
C ARG A 86 3.72 27.21 6.75
N THR A 87 3.17 27.90 7.75
CA THR A 87 3.77 29.14 8.31
C THR A 87 4.51 28.91 9.61
N ASP A 88 4.39 27.73 10.22
CA ASP A 88 4.90 27.37 11.55
C ASP A 88 4.32 28.24 12.68
N GLU A 89 3.20 28.91 12.42
CA GLU A 89 2.48 29.69 13.42
C GLU A 89 1.60 28.79 14.29
N VAL A 90 1.60 29.08 15.60
CA VAL A 90 0.75 28.39 16.57
C VAL A 90 -0.40 29.32 16.97
N TYR A 91 -1.62 28.89 16.68
CA TYR A 91 -2.84 29.57 17.05
C TYR A 91 -3.39 28.97 18.34
N THR A 92 -3.99 29.81 19.19
CA THR A 92 -4.64 29.35 20.42
C THR A 92 -6.16 29.50 20.29
N VAL A 93 -6.91 28.47 20.70
CA VAL A 93 -8.38 28.53 20.76
C VAL A 93 -8.79 29.48 21.87
N ASP A 94 -9.37 30.62 21.49
CA ASP A 94 -9.84 31.67 22.39
C ASP A 94 -11.23 31.30 22.95
N GLN A 95 -12.18 31.01 22.06
CA GLN A 95 -13.57 30.75 22.44
C GLN A 95 -14.24 29.71 21.53
N LEU A 96 -15.09 28.87 22.12
CA LEU A 96 -15.98 27.96 21.38
C LEU A 96 -17.31 28.64 21.07
N VAL A 97 -17.71 28.63 19.80
CA VAL A 97 -18.99 29.24 19.38
C VAL A 97 -20.02 28.12 19.19
N THR A 98 -21.01 28.07 20.08
CA THR A 98 -22.13 27.12 20.00
C THR A 98 -23.29 27.72 19.22
N ASN A 99 -24.01 26.89 18.48
CA ASN A 99 -25.23 27.32 17.81
C ASN A 99 -26.28 27.73 18.87
N PRO A 100 -26.87 28.93 18.78
CA PRO A 100 -27.80 29.44 19.81
C PRO A 100 -29.10 28.64 19.88
N THR A 101 -29.49 27.98 18.78
CA THR A 101 -30.73 27.20 18.68
C THR A 101 -30.53 25.78 19.21
N THR A 102 -29.49 25.08 18.73
CA THR A 102 -29.24 23.68 19.09
C THR A 102 -28.46 23.54 20.40
N LYS A 103 -27.77 24.60 20.84
CA LYS A 103 -26.78 24.62 21.93
C LYS A 103 -25.64 23.62 21.73
N LYS A 104 -25.45 23.11 20.52
CA LYS A 104 -24.37 22.20 20.15
C LYS A 104 -23.25 22.96 19.45
N TRP A 105 -22.05 22.43 19.57
CA TRP A 105 -20.91 22.90 18.79
C TRP A 105 -20.97 22.28 17.39
N GLU A 106 -20.81 23.13 16.37
CA GLU A 106 -20.94 22.75 14.95
C GLU A 106 -19.62 23.01 14.19
N GLY A 107 -18.48 22.91 14.89
CA GLY A 107 -17.15 23.10 14.31
C GLY A 107 -16.62 24.53 14.37
N LEU A 108 -17.40 25.50 14.88
CA LEU A 108 -17.03 26.91 14.85
C LEU A 108 -16.21 27.30 16.08
N ILE A 109 -15.03 27.86 15.86
CA ILE A 109 -14.12 28.33 16.92
C ILE A 109 -13.61 29.74 16.63
N ARG A 110 -13.39 30.51 17.69
CA ARG A 110 -12.65 31.76 17.65
C ARG A 110 -11.23 31.49 18.08
N MET A 111 -10.27 31.94 17.31
CA MET A 111 -8.84 31.81 17.61
C MET A 111 -8.21 33.17 17.88
N ASP A 112 -7.20 33.18 18.74
CA ASP A 112 -6.27 34.31 18.85
C ASP A 112 -5.25 34.21 17.72
N LEU A 113 -5.41 35.06 16.70
CA LEU A 113 -4.64 35.03 15.46
C LEU A 113 -3.93 36.37 15.25
N LYS A 114 -2.64 36.29 14.91
CA LYS A 114 -1.92 37.42 14.31
C LYS A 114 -2.29 37.56 12.83
N ASP A 115 -2.15 36.46 12.09
CA ASP A 115 -2.48 36.34 10.68
C ASP A 115 -3.45 35.17 10.48
N ALA A 116 -4.48 35.37 9.66
CA ALA A 116 -5.51 34.36 9.45
C ALA A 116 -5.07 33.31 8.42
N PRO A 117 -5.40 32.02 8.63
CA PRO A 117 -5.02 30.99 7.69
C PRO A 117 -5.74 31.19 6.34
N SER A 118 -5.04 30.95 5.23
CA SER A 118 -5.55 31.18 3.87
C SER A 118 -5.86 29.87 3.16
N GLU A 119 -7.09 29.74 2.66
CA GLU A 119 -7.51 28.60 1.82
C GLU A 119 -6.83 28.65 0.44
N GLU A 120 -6.62 29.86 -0.10
CA GLU A 120 -5.99 30.10 -1.40
C GLU A 120 -4.51 29.67 -1.37
N ASP A 121 -3.84 29.98 -0.27
CA ASP A 121 -2.46 29.55 0.00
C ASP A 121 -2.40 28.11 0.51
N ARG A 122 -3.50 27.34 0.48
CA ARG A 122 -3.51 25.92 0.87
C ARG A 122 -2.87 25.68 2.24
N HIS A 123 -3.11 26.56 3.21
CA HIS A 123 -2.62 26.34 4.57
C HIS A 123 -3.18 25.02 5.10
N VAL A 124 -2.39 24.33 5.92
CA VAL A 124 -2.78 23.07 6.54
C VAL A 124 -2.69 23.27 8.05
N LEU A 125 -3.79 23.00 8.73
CA LEU A 125 -3.86 23.12 10.18
C LEU A 125 -3.74 21.73 10.81
N SER A 126 -3.08 21.65 11.96
CA SER A 126 -3.03 20.45 12.80
C SER A 126 -3.15 20.81 14.28
N PHE A 127 -3.92 20.03 15.04
CA PHE A 127 -3.97 20.17 16.49
C PHE A 127 -2.67 19.63 17.08
N LEU A 128 -2.04 20.40 17.98
CA LEU A 128 -0.84 19.95 18.68
C LEU A 128 -1.17 18.87 19.73
N ASP A 129 -2.33 18.97 20.39
CA ASP A 129 -2.80 17.95 21.31
C ASP A 129 -3.49 16.80 20.57
N GLN A 130 -2.93 15.59 20.70
CA GLN A 130 -3.48 14.39 20.11
C GLN A 130 -4.89 14.05 20.61
N ARG A 131 -5.33 14.59 21.77
CA ARG A 131 -6.67 14.38 22.32
C ARG A 131 -7.80 14.87 21.41
N ASN A 132 -7.50 15.86 20.56
CA ASN A 132 -8.47 16.49 19.67
C ASN A 132 -8.71 15.71 18.38
N TYR A 133 -8.03 14.57 18.21
CA TYR A 133 -8.26 13.65 17.10
C TYR A 133 -9.04 12.41 17.55
N VAL A 134 -9.96 11.99 16.70
CA VAL A 134 -10.48 10.62 16.70
C VAL A 134 -9.29 9.67 16.58
N VAL A 135 -9.20 8.72 17.51
CA VAL A 135 -8.13 7.72 17.50
C VAL A 135 -8.42 6.72 16.39
N PHE A 136 -7.42 6.42 15.57
CA PHE A 136 -7.50 5.37 14.56
C PHE A 136 -6.38 4.35 14.81
N ASP A 137 -6.73 3.11 15.15
CA ASP A 137 -5.75 2.10 15.56
C ASP A 137 -6.15 0.68 15.10
N HIS A 138 -5.17 -0.21 15.02
CA HIS A 138 -5.38 -1.62 14.70
C HIS A 138 -5.91 -2.36 15.93
N THR A 139 -7.18 -2.81 15.85
CA THR A 139 -7.96 -3.44 16.91
C THR A 139 -8.08 -2.61 18.20
N PHE A 140 -9.27 -2.59 18.79
CA PHE A 140 -9.42 -1.99 20.11
C PHE A 140 -8.60 -2.81 21.11
N ARG A 141 -7.54 -2.21 21.67
CA ARG A 141 -6.84 -2.80 22.80
C ARG A 141 -7.85 -2.92 23.93
N THR A 142 -8.33 -4.13 24.19
CA THR A 142 -9.08 -4.42 25.42
C THR A 142 -8.32 -3.91 26.66
N GLU A 143 -6.98 -3.88 26.56
CA GLU A 143 -6.06 -3.33 27.55
C GLU A 143 -6.14 -1.81 27.73
N ALA A 144 -6.56 -1.02 26.74
CA ALA A 144 -6.69 0.44 26.88
C ALA A 144 -7.75 0.80 27.93
N VAL A 145 -8.84 0.03 28.00
CA VAL A 145 -9.85 0.16 29.06
C VAL A 145 -9.29 -0.22 30.44
N ASN A 146 -8.41 -1.24 30.49
CA ASN A 146 -7.86 -1.75 31.75
C ASN A 146 -6.68 -0.90 32.29
N SER A 147 -5.90 -0.27 31.42
CA SER A 147 -4.66 0.45 31.82
C SER A 147 -4.91 1.76 32.56
N ILE A 148 -6.09 2.36 32.36
CA ILE A 148 -6.44 3.63 32.99
C ILE A 148 -6.91 3.41 34.44
N ALA A 149 -7.63 2.33 34.70
CA ALA A 149 -8.11 1.99 36.05
C ALA A 149 -7.01 1.42 36.97
N ALA A 150 -5.98 0.76 36.40
CA ALA A 150 -4.99 0.04 37.21
C ALA A 150 -3.87 0.92 37.82
N LYS A 151 -3.73 2.19 37.41
CA LYS A 151 -2.63 3.05 37.90
C LYS A 151 -3.03 4.04 38.99
N ASP A 152 -4.32 4.32 39.18
CA ASP A 152 -4.79 5.19 40.25
C ASP A 152 -5.50 4.37 41.32
N ASN A 153 -4.75 3.91 42.33
CA ASN A 153 -5.28 3.27 43.55
C ASN A 153 -6.05 4.26 44.45
N ARG A 154 -6.57 5.36 43.90
CA ARG A 154 -7.44 6.30 44.60
C ARG A 154 -8.86 5.78 44.48
N GLU A 155 -9.34 5.12 45.54
CA GLU A 155 -10.73 4.71 45.69
C GLU A 155 -11.67 5.88 45.34
N GLY A 156 -12.41 5.76 44.23
CA GLY A 156 -13.57 6.59 43.93
C GLY A 156 -13.45 7.64 42.82
N SER A 157 -12.37 7.72 42.04
CA SER A 157 -12.37 8.59 40.84
C SER A 157 -13.11 7.92 39.68
N ASP A 158 -14.11 8.60 39.13
CA ASP A 158 -14.79 8.18 37.89
C ASP A 158 -13.76 7.93 36.78
N ALA A 159 -13.89 6.79 36.07
CA ALA A 159 -12.98 6.51 34.97
C ALA A 159 -13.12 7.60 33.90
N PRO A 160 -12.02 8.07 33.30
CA PRO A 160 -12.07 9.18 32.36
C PRO A 160 -12.90 8.82 31.13
N PRO A 161 -13.50 9.83 30.47
CA PRO A 161 -14.35 9.61 29.31
C PRO A 161 -13.57 8.90 28.20
N ILE A 162 -14.20 7.89 27.60
CA ILE A 162 -13.63 7.14 26.50
C ILE A 162 -13.51 8.07 25.30
N ARG A 163 -12.31 8.14 24.73
CA ARG A 163 -12.06 8.93 23.52
C ARG A 163 -12.75 8.26 22.31
N PRO A 164 -13.42 9.03 21.44
CA PRO A 164 -13.92 8.53 20.17
C PRO A 164 -12.80 7.82 19.41
N THR A 165 -13.02 6.54 19.12
CA THR A 165 -12.00 5.66 18.52
C THR A 165 -12.63 4.87 17.39
N ILE A 166 -11.96 4.84 16.24
CA ILE A 166 -12.22 3.91 15.14
C ILE A 166 -11.12 2.85 15.17
N GLY A 167 -11.46 1.64 15.61
CA GLY A 167 -10.59 0.49 15.47
C GLY A 167 -10.78 -0.15 14.10
N TRP A 168 -9.74 -0.76 13.54
CA TRP A 168 -9.88 -1.59 12.35
C TRP A 168 -9.29 -2.98 12.54
N HIS A 169 -9.89 -3.98 11.88
CA HIS A 169 -9.34 -5.33 11.83
C HIS A 169 -9.71 -6.03 10.52
N LEU A 170 -8.87 -6.99 10.13
CA LEU A 170 -9.05 -7.77 8.92
C LEU A 170 -9.99 -8.95 9.20
N VAL A 171 -11.17 -8.95 8.56
CA VAL A 171 -12.17 -10.02 8.70
C VAL A 171 -11.89 -11.16 7.74
N ARG A 172 -11.53 -10.84 6.50
CA ARG A 172 -11.31 -11.82 5.43
C ARG A 172 -10.23 -11.32 4.48
N LYS A 173 -9.31 -12.21 4.09
CA LYS A 173 -8.31 -11.96 3.05
C LYS A 173 -8.17 -13.18 2.16
N GLU A 174 -8.33 -12.99 0.86
CA GLU A 174 -8.17 -14.05 -0.14
C GLU A 174 -7.43 -13.52 -1.36
N PRO A 175 -6.79 -14.40 -2.17
CA PRO A 175 -6.24 -13.98 -3.45
C PRO A 175 -7.34 -13.38 -4.34
N GLY A 176 -7.00 -12.32 -5.07
CA GLY A 176 -7.96 -11.51 -5.81
C GLY A 176 -8.76 -12.32 -6.83
N GLY A 177 -10.07 -12.12 -6.83
CA GLY A 177 -10.97 -12.70 -7.83
C GLY A 177 -10.85 -11.97 -9.18
N LEU A 178 -10.71 -12.72 -10.28
CA LEU A 178 -10.47 -12.15 -11.61
C LEU A 178 -11.65 -11.35 -12.18
N SER A 179 -12.88 -11.73 -11.85
CA SER A 179 -14.09 -11.09 -12.39
C SER A 179 -14.89 -10.32 -11.33
N GLN A 180 -14.92 -10.83 -10.11
CA GLN A 180 -15.68 -10.27 -9.01
C GLN A 180 -14.93 -10.47 -7.69
N PRO A 181 -15.16 -9.60 -6.70
CA PRO A 181 -14.68 -9.79 -5.33
C PRO A 181 -14.96 -11.20 -4.81
N PHE A 182 -13.94 -11.88 -4.30
CA PHE A 182 -14.03 -13.25 -3.76
C PHE A 182 -14.61 -14.30 -4.75
N GLY A 183 -14.41 -14.09 -6.05
CA GLY A 183 -14.85 -15.01 -7.10
C GLY A 183 -14.16 -16.38 -7.05
N THR A 184 -14.76 -17.37 -7.72
CA THR A 184 -14.24 -18.75 -7.80
C THR A 184 -12.88 -18.81 -8.51
N ARG A 185 -12.67 -17.99 -9.54
CA ARG A 185 -11.39 -17.87 -10.27
C ARG A 185 -10.51 -16.83 -9.59
N LYS A 186 -9.43 -17.30 -8.96
CA LYS A 186 -8.53 -16.47 -8.14
C LYS A 186 -7.13 -16.36 -8.75
N GLU A 187 -6.46 -15.24 -8.51
CA GLU A 187 -5.04 -15.04 -8.82
C GLU A 187 -4.17 -15.74 -7.75
N LEU A 188 -4.05 -17.07 -7.82
CA LEU A 188 -3.35 -17.88 -6.80
C LEU A 188 -1.82 -17.68 -6.79
N LYS A 189 -1.23 -17.25 -7.90
CA LYS A 189 0.21 -17.05 -8.05
C LYS A 189 0.49 -15.61 -8.46
N PRO A 190 1.59 -15.00 -7.96
CA PRO A 190 2.06 -13.70 -8.45
C PRO A 190 2.26 -13.74 -9.97
N ARG A 191 1.81 -12.67 -10.65
CA ARG A 191 2.01 -12.48 -12.09
C ARG A 191 3.09 -11.44 -12.32
N GLN A 192 3.90 -11.66 -13.35
CA GLN A 192 4.87 -10.66 -13.78
C GLN A 192 4.15 -9.38 -14.21
N ARG A 193 4.52 -8.26 -13.59
CA ARG A 193 4.01 -6.91 -13.89
C ARG A 193 4.97 -6.14 -14.77
N GLU A 194 6.26 -6.26 -14.47
CA GLU A 194 7.30 -5.54 -15.18
C GLU A 194 8.61 -6.32 -15.16
N VAL A 195 9.43 -6.11 -16.19
CA VAL A 195 10.77 -6.67 -16.31
C VAL A 195 11.70 -5.53 -16.67
N LEU A 196 12.73 -5.34 -15.87
CA LEU A 196 13.69 -4.25 -16.00
C LEU A 196 15.10 -4.84 -15.98
N LYS A 197 16.03 -4.26 -16.74
CA LYS A 197 17.45 -4.55 -16.55
C LYS A 197 17.93 -3.79 -15.32
N ASP A 198 18.72 -4.44 -14.48
CA ASP A 198 19.33 -3.76 -13.34
C ASP A 198 20.42 -2.80 -13.84
N PRO A 199 20.29 -1.47 -13.63
CA PRO A 199 21.31 -0.52 -14.05
C PRO A 199 22.54 -0.52 -13.13
N LEU A 200 22.43 -1.06 -11.90
CA LEU A 200 23.54 -1.15 -10.96
C LEU A 200 24.36 -2.43 -11.18
N GLN A 201 23.71 -3.51 -11.60
CA GLN A 201 24.37 -4.81 -11.81
C GLN A 201 24.16 -5.32 -13.24
N GLN A 202 25.20 -5.19 -14.08
CA GLN A 202 25.17 -5.71 -15.44
C GLN A 202 24.94 -7.23 -15.45
N GLY A 203 24.09 -7.69 -16.38
CA GLY A 203 23.74 -9.11 -16.51
C GLY A 203 22.73 -9.60 -15.48
N TYR A 204 21.96 -8.71 -14.85
CA TYR A 204 20.79 -9.06 -14.05
C TYR A 204 19.53 -8.42 -14.61
N THR A 205 18.47 -9.21 -14.62
CA THR A 205 17.10 -8.78 -14.92
C THR A 205 16.28 -8.81 -13.64
N VAL A 206 15.62 -7.71 -13.33
CA VAL A 206 14.70 -7.55 -12.22
C VAL A 206 13.28 -7.79 -12.74
N SER A 207 12.65 -8.87 -12.30
CA SER A 207 11.25 -9.19 -12.58
C SER A 207 10.39 -8.78 -11.39
N VAL A 208 9.54 -7.77 -11.58
CA VAL A 208 8.55 -7.36 -10.57
C VAL A 208 7.30 -8.21 -10.77
N ARG A 209 6.96 -9.01 -9.75
CA ARG A 209 5.77 -9.85 -9.72
C ARG A 209 4.76 -9.24 -8.74
N GLY A 210 3.48 -9.31 -9.07
CA GLY A 210 2.40 -8.76 -8.27
C GLY A 210 1.29 -9.78 -8.06
N GLN A 211 0.72 -9.80 -6.87
CA GLN A 211 -0.46 -10.60 -6.53
C GLN A 211 -1.53 -9.72 -5.90
N THR A 212 -2.73 -9.73 -6.48
CA THR A 212 -3.87 -9.02 -5.92
C THR A 212 -4.51 -9.80 -4.76
N PHE A 213 -5.07 -9.06 -3.80
CA PHE A 213 -5.79 -9.60 -2.66
C PHE A 213 -7.12 -8.86 -2.49
N ASP A 214 -8.18 -9.63 -2.30
CA ASP A 214 -9.49 -9.18 -1.90
C ASP A 214 -9.58 -9.21 -0.37
N ASN A 215 -9.83 -8.06 0.25
CA ASN A 215 -9.87 -7.92 1.71
C ASN A 215 -11.22 -7.38 2.16
N ILE A 216 -11.77 -7.93 3.25
CA ILE A 216 -12.86 -7.31 4.01
C ILE A 216 -12.25 -6.78 5.31
N VAL A 217 -12.29 -5.47 5.48
CA VAL A 217 -11.83 -4.79 6.70
C VAL A 217 -13.05 -4.30 7.44
N GLN A 218 -13.12 -4.59 8.73
CA GLN A 218 -14.14 -4.04 9.62
C GLN A 218 -13.57 -2.87 10.38
N PHE A 219 -14.32 -1.77 10.39
CA PHE A 219 -14.08 -0.59 11.18
C PHE A 219 -15.12 -0.51 12.28
N ASP A 220 -14.67 -0.50 13.52
CA ASP A 220 -15.51 -0.47 14.70
C ASP A 220 -15.35 0.88 15.40
N ALA A 221 -16.46 1.60 15.53
CA ALA A 221 -16.55 2.82 16.31
C ALA A 221 -16.82 2.49 17.79
N PHE A 222 -16.05 3.09 18.68
CA PHE A 222 -16.15 2.91 20.12
C PHE A 222 -16.43 4.24 20.82
N GLY A 223 -17.28 4.20 21.85
CA GLY A 223 -17.60 5.36 22.66
C GLY A 223 -18.52 5.03 23.85
N GLN A 224 -18.76 6.05 24.67
CA GLN A 224 -19.51 5.92 25.92
C GLN A 224 -21.04 6.00 25.72
N ASP A 225 -21.49 6.65 24.65
CA ASP A 225 -22.92 6.86 24.37
C ASP A 225 -23.29 6.27 23.01
N SER A 226 -24.45 5.60 22.95
CA SER A 226 -24.93 4.94 21.72
C SER A 226 -25.14 5.92 20.58
N LEU A 227 -25.69 7.11 20.84
CA LEU A 227 -25.93 8.11 19.80
C LEU A 227 -24.62 8.71 19.28
N SER A 228 -23.67 8.99 20.20
CA SER A 228 -22.34 9.45 19.82
C SER A 228 -21.60 8.43 18.96
N VAL A 229 -21.69 7.14 19.28
CA VAL A 229 -21.05 6.08 18.48
C VAL A 229 -21.72 5.93 17.12
N GLU A 230 -23.05 6.02 17.03
CA GLU A 230 -23.76 6.01 15.74
C GLU A 230 -23.33 7.21 14.86
N SER A 231 -23.26 8.40 15.44
CA SER A 231 -22.77 9.59 14.74
C SER A 231 -21.31 9.44 14.30
N LEU A 232 -20.47 8.78 15.10
CA LEU A 232 -19.06 8.55 14.79
C LEU A 232 -18.89 7.61 13.58
N ILE A 233 -19.65 6.51 13.54
CA ILE A 233 -19.57 5.58 12.42
C ILE A 233 -20.16 6.19 11.14
N GLU A 234 -21.27 6.93 11.20
CA GLU A 234 -21.82 7.66 10.04
C GLU A 234 -20.83 8.71 9.52
N TRP A 235 -20.18 9.46 10.42
CA TRP A 235 -19.13 10.41 10.08
C TRP A 235 -17.95 9.72 9.37
N PHE A 236 -17.54 8.55 9.87
CA PHE A 236 -16.46 7.77 9.26
C PHE A 236 -16.87 7.22 7.89
N GLU A 237 -18.12 6.79 7.70
CA GLU A 237 -18.61 6.34 6.40
C GLU A 237 -18.64 7.46 5.37
N GLN A 238 -19.05 8.67 5.78
CA GLN A 238 -19.00 9.86 4.94
C GLN A 238 -17.55 10.18 4.54
N PHE A 239 -16.61 10.10 5.48
CA PHE A 239 -15.18 10.23 5.22
C PHE A 239 -14.71 9.21 4.17
N MET A 240 -15.00 7.92 4.38
CA MET A 240 -14.59 6.85 3.45
C MET A 240 -15.18 7.05 2.06
N ARG A 241 -16.44 7.49 1.96
CA ARG A 241 -17.08 7.82 0.68
C ARG A 241 -16.37 8.98 -0.02
N LEU A 242 -16.08 10.07 0.71
CA LEU A 242 -15.43 11.27 0.17
C LEU A 242 -13.99 11.01 -0.29
N TYR A 243 -13.23 10.21 0.46
CA TYR A 243 -11.82 9.93 0.18
C TYR A 243 -11.56 8.65 -0.62
N SER A 244 -12.61 7.91 -1.00
CA SER A 244 -12.50 6.69 -1.81
C SER A 244 -11.65 6.89 -3.08
N TRP A 245 -11.86 8.00 -3.80
CA TRP A 245 -11.07 8.33 -5.00
C TRP A 245 -9.62 8.68 -4.67
N VAL A 246 -9.36 9.32 -3.52
CA VAL A 246 -8.00 9.65 -3.07
C VAL A 246 -7.25 8.37 -2.75
N LEU A 247 -7.89 7.43 -2.07
CA LEU A 247 -7.32 6.10 -1.80
C LEU A 247 -6.98 5.38 -3.11
N GLN A 248 -7.89 5.42 -4.09
CA GLN A 248 -7.66 4.82 -5.41
C GLN A 248 -6.47 5.45 -6.14
N LYS A 249 -6.41 6.79 -6.15
CA LYS A 249 -5.30 7.53 -6.76
C LYS A 249 -3.95 7.22 -6.10
N ASN A 250 -3.94 6.96 -4.79
CA ASN A 250 -2.73 6.64 -4.03
C ASN A 250 -2.34 5.15 -4.09
N GLY A 251 -3.09 4.32 -4.80
CA GLY A 251 -2.70 2.94 -5.08
C GLY A 251 -3.49 1.87 -4.33
N VAL A 252 -4.69 2.17 -3.84
CA VAL A 252 -5.70 1.13 -3.60
C VAL A 252 -6.36 0.82 -4.94
N GLU A 253 -6.50 -0.46 -5.33
CA GLU A 253 -7.09 -0.77 -6.64
C GLU A 253 -8.60 -0.48 -6.64
N GLN A 254 -9.29 -0.94 -5.61
CA GLN A 254 -10.73 -0.74 -5.45
C GLN A 254 -11.09 -0.66 -3.96
N THR A 255 -12.04 0.21 -3.64
CA THR A 255 -12.61 0.33 -2.29
C THR A 255 -14.09 0.65 -2.38
N PHE A 256 -14.92 -0.03 -1.60
CA PHE A 256 -16.35 0.28 -1.48
C PHE A 256 -16.93 -0.27 -0.17
N PHE A 257 -18.08 0.28 0.22
CA PHE A 257 -18.82 -0.16 1.40
C PHE A 257 -19.40 -1.57 1.19
N TRP A 258 -19.12 -2.49 2.12
CA TRP A 258 -19.55 -3.88 2.04
C TRP A 258 -20.89 -4.09 2.75
N ARG A 259 -20.96 -3.79 4.05
CA ARG A 259 -22.19 -3.86 4.87
C ARG A 259 -21.97 -3.23 6.25
N ARG A 260 -23.06 -2.89 6.94
CA ARG A 260 -23.05 -2.66 8.39
C ARG A 260 -23.01 -4.00 9.14
N VAL A 261 -22.35 -4.00 10.28
CA VAL A 261 -22.35 -5.11 11.25
C VAL A 261 -23.45 -4.86 12.27
N GLU A 262 -23.95 -5.93 12.90
CA GLU A 262 -24.93 -5.81 13.98
C GLU A 262 -24.38 -4.99 15.16
N ASP A 263 -25.27 -4.24 15.77
CA ASP A 263 -24.95 -3.39 16.93
C ASP A 263 -24.59 -4.26 18.13
N GLU A 264 -23.41 -4.00 18.71
CA GLU A 264 -22.98 -4.68 19.93
C GLU A 264 -22.91 -3.68 21.09
N THR A 265 -23.45 -4.08 22.24
CA THR A 265 -23.28 -3.37 23.51
C THR A 265 -22.58 -4.31 24.48
N THR A 266 -21.29 -4.10 24.68
CA THR A 266 -20.50 -4.92 25.60
C THR A 266 -20.42 -4.17 26.93
N SER A 267 -21.04 -4.70 27.99
CA SER A 267 -20.84 -4.18 29.34
C SER A 267 -19.57 -4.80 29.93
N ARG A 268 -18.51 -4.01 30.09
CA ARG A 268 -17.29 -4.43 30.80
C ARG A 268 -16.99 -3.42 31.92
N TRP A 269 -16.67 -3.93 33.11
CA TRP A 269 -16.18 -3.12 34.23
C TRP A 269 -17.08 -1.94 34.64
N ARG A 270 -18.40 -2.16 34.70
CA ARG A 270 -19.42 -1.17 35.12
C ARG A 270 -19.61 0.02 34.18
N GLN A 271 -18.96 0.04 33.02
CA GLN A 271 -19.22 1.01 31.97
C GLN A 271 -19.75 0.30 30.72
N PRO A 272 -20.93 0.68 30.19
CA PRO A 272 -21.38 0.17 28.91
C PRO A 272 -20.46 0.72 27.81
N LEU A 273 -19.86 -0.17 27.02
CA LEU A 273 -19.14 0.19 25.81
C LEU A 273 -20.03 -0.09 24.62
N TYR A 274 -20.41 0.97 23.91
CA TYR A 274 -21.19 0.85 22.68
C TYR A 274 -20.24 0.69 21.51
N THR A 275 -20.52 -0.31 20.66
CA THR A 275 -19.74 -0.58 19.45
C THR A 275 -20.65 -0.56 18.24
N ARG A 276 -20.21 0.09 17.16
CA ARG A 276 -20.87 0.06 15.84
C ARG A 276 -19.86 -0.24 14.76
N GLY A 277 -20.14 -1.26 13.95
CA GLY A 277 -19.21 -1.76 12.94
C GLY A 277 -19.67 -1.47 11.52
N ALA A 278 -18.74 -1.08 10.65
CA ALA A 278 -18.93 -1.04 9.20
C ALA A 278 -17.82 -1.84 8.50
N GLN A 279 -18.21 -2.69 7.56
CA GLN A 279 -17.29 -3.47 6.74
C GLN A 279 -17.08 -2.79 5.39
N TYR A 280 -15.83 -2.72 4.97
CA TYR A 280 -15.42 -2.20 3.67
C TYR A 280 -14.60 -3.25 2.93
N TYR A 281 -14.82 -3.30 1.63
CA TYR A 281 -14.00 -4.09 0.73
C TYR A 281 -12.80 -3.26 0.27
N PHE A 282 -11.62 -3.87 0.30
CA PHE A 282 -10.39 -3.32 -0.27
C PHE A 282 -9.73 -4.34 -1.20
N ARG A 283 -9.45 -3.93 -2.43
CA ARG A 283 -8.54 -4.64 -3.31
C ARG A 283 -7.16 -3.99 -3.25
N THR A 284 -6.18 -4.77 -2.82
CA THR A 284 -4.78 -4.35 -2.65
C THR A 284 -3.87 -5.26 -3.45
N GLU A 285 -2.71 -4.75 -3.86
CA GLU A 285 -1.68 -5.55 -4.53
C GLU A 285 -0.45 -5.68 -3.63
N GLN A 286 0.12 -6.89 -3.57
CA GLN A 286 1.42 -7.12 -2.99
C GLN A 286 2.43 -7.36 -4.11
N LEU A 287 3.52 -6.60 -4.10
CA LEU A 287 4.60 -6.72 -5.06
C LEU A 287 5.77 -7.50 -4.45
N GLU A 288 6.39 -8.33 -5.27
CA GLU A 288 7.60 -9.09 -4.99
C GLU A 288 8.60 -8.82 -6.11
N VAL A 289 9.87 -8.66 -5.75
CA VAL A 289 10.95 -8.42 -6.71
C VAL A 289 11.83 -9.66 -6.77
N VAL A 290 11.97 -10.20 -7.98
CA VAL A 290 12.80 -11.38 -8.24
C VAL A 290 13.97 -10.96 -9.11
N TYR A 291 15.19 -11.19 -8.62
CA TYR A 291 16.41 -10.97 -9.40
C TYR A 291 16.76 -12.26 -10.14
N GLU A 292 16.77 -12.18 -11.46
CA GLU A 292 17.15 -13.27 -12.34
C GLU A 292 18.47 -12.90 -13.03
N ARG A 293 19.47 -13.80 -12.96
CA ARG A 293 20.74 -13.59 -13.66
C ARG A 293 20.52 -13.82 -15.15
N ASP A 294 20.95 -12.86 -15.96
CA ASP A 294 20.93 -13.00 -17.40
C ASP A 294 21.84 -14.15 -17.82
N MET A 295 21.35 -14.97 -18.74
CA MET A 295 22.19 -16.00 -19.37
C MET A 295 23.10 -15.30 -20.37
N LEU A 296 24.33 -15.01 -19.93
CA LEU A 296 25.31 -14.25 -20.71
C LEU A 296 26.02 -15.09 -21.78
N ARG A 297 26.12 -16.41 -21.59
CA ARG A 297 26.82 -17.31 -22.49
C ARG A 297 26.23 -18.71 -22.42
N TYR A 298 25.98 -19.30 -23.59
CA TYR A 298 25.74 -20.74 -23.75
C TYR A 298 26.87 -21.31 -24.59
N ASP A 299 27.61 -22.26 -24.02
CA ASP A 299 28.59 -23.06 -24.76
C ASP A 299 27.91 -24.36 -25.18
N VAL A 300 27.59 -24.49 -26.46
CA VAL A 300 27.10 -25.75 -27.04
C VAL A 300 28.31 -26.50 -27.58
N VAL A 301 28.79 -27.50 -26.83
CA VAL A 301 29.86 -28.39 -27.28
C VAL A 301 29.21 -29.61 -27.92
N LEU A 302 29.37 -29.74 -29.24
CA LEU A 302 28.98 -30.92 -29.99
C LEU A 302 30.22 -31.78 -30.19
N ASP A 303 30.38 -32.80 -29.36
CA ASP A 303 31.39 -33.84 -29.61
C ASP A 303 30.86 -34.79 -30.67
N VAL A 304 31.32 -34.60 -31.91
CA VAL A 304 31.14 -35.58 -32.98
C VAL A 304 32.23 -36.62 -32.80
N SER A 305 31.85 -37.80 -32.28
CA SER A 305 32.78 -38.92 -32.25
C SER A 305 33.01 -39.41 -33.69
N ASP A 306 34.18 -39.08 -34.26
CA ASP A 306 34.56 -39.48 -35.63
C ASP A 306 34.66 -41.00 -35.84
N ASN A 307 34.58 -41.80 -34.78
CA ASN A 307 34.67 -43.26 -34.86
C ASN A 307 33.65 -43.93 -33.94
N ILE A 308 32.44 -44.14 -34.46
CA ILE A 308 31.59 -45.24 -33.98
C ILE A 308 32.14 -46.51 -34.64
N SER A 309 33.14 -47.13 -34.01
CA SER A 309 33.55 -48.48 -34.41
C SER A 309 32.45 -49.46 -34.01
N ARG A 310 31.58 -49.79 -34.97
CA ARG A 310 30.65 -50.92 -34.81
C ARG A 310 31.46 -52.22 -34.82
N ALA A 311 30.93 -53.25 -34.15
CA ALA A 311 31.60 -54.55 -33.99
C ALA A 311 31.88 -55.28 -35.32
N ASP A 312 31.39 -54.75 -36.44
CA ASP A 312 31.63 -55.26 -37.80
C ASP A 312 32.99 -54.83 -38.37
N GLY A 313 33.80 -54.06 -37.64
CA GLY A 313 35.11 -53.58 -38.08
C GLY A 313 35.03 -52.55 -39.22
N LYS A 314 33.83 -52.04 -39.49
CA LYS A 314 33.57 -51.09 -40.58
C LYS A 314 33.52 -49.67 -40.04
N ARG A 315 34.17 -48.75 -40.76
CA ARG A 315 34.18 -47.34 -40.42
C ARG A 315 32.99 -46.65 -41.08
N TYR A 316 32.14 -46.03 -40.27
CA TYR A 316 31.04 -45.22 -40.75
C TYR A 316 31.31 -43.76 -40.43
N ILE A 317 31.16 -42.89 -41.42
CA ILE A 317 31.26 -41.43 -41.28
C ILE A 317 29.92 -40.85 -41.72
N ALA A 318 29.25 -40.09 -40.86
CA ALA A 318 27.90 -39.54 -41.10
C ALA A 318 26.86 -40.58 -41.56
N GLY A 319 26.94 -41.81 -41.05
CA GLY A 319 26.03 -42.91 -41.41
C GLY A 319 26.33 -43.62 -42.73
N GLN A 320 27.35 -43.17 -43.48
CA GLN A 320 27.81 -43.85 -44.71
C GLN A 320 29.00 -44.77 -44.41
N LEU A 321 28.98 -45.96 -45.00
CA LEU A 321 30.08 -46.91 -44.92
C LEU A 321 31.26 -46.38 -45.74
N VAL A 322 32.42 -46.20 -45.10
CA VAL A 322 33.63 -45.79 -45.81
C VAL A 322 34.70 -46.88 -45.70
N SER A 323 35.22 -47.30 -46.84
CA SER A 323 36.34 -48.24 -46.95
C SER A 323 37.58 -47.54 -47.54
N GLY A 324 38.74 -47.77 -46.92
CA GLY A 324 40.04 -47.22 -47.36
C GLY A 324 40.55 -46.01 -46.56
N GLU A 325 41.80 -45.63 -46.80
CA GLU A 325 42.39 -44.42 -46.23
C GLU A 325 41.84 -43.19 -46.98
N LEU A 326 40.95 -42.45 -46.32
CA LEU A 326 40.49 -41.17 -46.83
C LEU A 326 41.59 -40.12 -46.69
N THR A 327 41.92 -39.47 -47.80
CA THR A 327 42.68 -38.21 -47.76
C THR A 327 41.83 -37.11 -47.12
N THR A 328 42.46 -36.08 -46.56
CA THR A 328 41.76 -34.96 -45.92
C THR A 328 40.77 -34.25 -46.88
N SER A 329 41.09 -34.20 -48.18
CA SER A 329 40.19 -33.69 -49.22
C SER A 329 39.02 -34.63 -49.49
N GLY A 330 39.25 -35.94 -49.53
CA GLY A 330 38.19 -36.95 -49.65
C GLY A 330 37.23 -36.94 -48.47
N TYR A 331 37.74 -36.78 -47.24
CA TYR A 331 36.90 -36.64 -46.04
C TYR A 331 36.02 -35.39 -46.13
N ARG A 332 36.59 -34.23 -46.47
CA ARG A 332 35.80 -32.99 -46.63
C ARG A 332 34.74 -33.11 -47.73
N GLY A 333 35.04 -33.78 -48.84
CA GLY A 333 34.08 -34.00 -49.92
C GLY A 333 32.83 -34.81 -49.52
N LEU A 334 32.86 -35.55 -48.40
CA LEU A 334 31.69 -36.24 -47.88
C LEU A 334 30.66 -35.28 -47.26
N PHE A 335 31.11 -34.11 -46.81
CA PHE A 335 30.27 -33.16 -46.07
C PHE A 335 29.96 -31.89 -46.84
N TYR A 336 30.63 -31.64 -47.96
CA TYR A 336 30.42 -30.44 -48.76
C TYR A 336 30.09 -30.79 -50.20
N ASP A 337 29.12 -30.08 -50.78
CA ASP A 337 28.87 -30.18 -52.22
C ASP A 337 30.02 -29.57 -53.03
N LEU A 338 29.99 -29.72 -54.35
CA LEU A 338 31.00 -29.14 -55.26
C LEU A 338 31.03 -27.60 -55.23
N SER A 339 30.04 -26.96 -54.62
CA SER A 339 29.95 -25.51 -54.42
C SER A 339 30.44 -25.06 -53.04
N GLY A 340 30.84 -25.98 -52.17
CA GLY A 340 31.36 -25.71 -50.83
C GLY A 340 30.28 -25.55 -49.76
N ASN A 341 29.01 -25.89 -50.04
CA ASN A 341 27.93 -25.87 -49.05
C ASN A 341 27.88 -27.17 -48.26
N TYR A 342 27.60 -27.09 -46.96
CA TYR A 342 27.54 -28.25 -46.09
C TYR A 342 26.28 -29.10 -46.40
N LEU A 343 26.47 -30.40 -46.64
CA LEU A 343 25.43 -31.33 -47.09
C LEU A 343 24.49 -31.79 -45.97
N PHE A 344 24.89 -31.67 -44.69
CA PHE A 344 24.15 -32.23 -43.56
C PHE A 344 23.69 -31.15 -42.58
N GLY A 345 22.50 -30.61 -42.86
CA GLY A 345 21.78 -29.72 -41.96
C GLY A 345 22.24 -28.27 -42.08
N ASP A 346 21.28 -27.38 -42.31
CA ASP A 346 21.47 -25.95 -42.08
C ASP A 346 21.36 -25.73 -40.56
N ILE A 347 22.49 -25.60 -39.86
CA ILE A 347 22.46 -25.01 -38.52
C ILE A 347 22.27 -23.51 -38.71
N THR A 348 21.04 -23.13 -38.98
CA THR A 348 20.61 -21.74 -38.92
C THR A 348 20.26 -21.45 -37.46
N ILE A 349 21.23 -20.99 -36.67
CA ILE A 349 20.91 -20.39 -35.37
C ILE A 349 20.40 -18.98 -35.68
N GLN A 350 19.10 -18.86 -35.89
CA GLN A 350 18.45 -17.56 -35.96
C GLN A 350 18.27 -17.02 -34.54
N HIS A 351 18.65 -15.76 -34.35
CA HIS A 351 18.56 -15.01 -33.09
C HIS A 351 17.12 -14.67 -32.72
#